data_AF-A0AAU2HWF9-F1
#
_entry.id   AF-A0AAU2HWF9-F1
#
_cell.length_a   1.000
_cell.length_b   1.000
_cell.length_c   1.000
_cell.angle_alpha   90.00
_cell.angle_beta   90.00
_cell.angle_gamma   90.00
#
_symmetry.space_group_name_H-M   'P 1'
#
loop_
_entity.id
_entity.type
_entity.pdbx_description
1 polymer ?
#
loop_
_entity_poly.entity_id
_entity_poly.type
_entity_poly.pdbx_seq_one_letter_code
_entity_poly.pdbx_strand_id
1 'polypeptide(L)'
;MSLRPRSGEQVPSLTAQIARASNPGGTTAMWVRDRLDGLWCDEDFAGWYPRDGRPGISPAQLATVCVLKFLLGLSDRVGAEP
;
A
#
# COMPACT_ATOMS: atom_id res chain seq x y z
N MET A 1 16.20 -8.13 -3.27
CA MET A 1 15.26 -8.26 -2.15
C MET A 1 14.53 -9.60 -2.27
N SER A 2 14.16 -10.25 -1.18
CA SER A 2 13.32 -11.46 -1.17
C SER A 2 11.92 -11.14 -0.66
N LEU A 3 10.93 -11.89 -1.12
CA LEU A 3 9.59 -11.82 -0.53
C LEU A 3 9.56 -12.55 0.80
N ARG A 4 9.12 -11.84 1.82
CA ARG A 4 8.58 -12.44 3.04
C ARG A 4 7.16 -11.91 3.17
N PRO A 5 6.14 -12.76 2.98
CA PRO A 5 4.75 -12.35 3.16
C PRO A 5 4.62 -11.71 4.53
N ARG A 6 4.33 -10.43 4.56
CA ARG A 6 3.91 -9.75 5.78
C ARG A 6 2.40 -9.73 5.70
N SER A 7 1.74 -10.37 6.66
CA SER A 7 0.33 -10.12 6.92
C SER A 7 0.19 -8.60 6.98
N GLY A 8 -0.51 -8.00 6.01
CA GLY A 8 -0.60 -6.56 5.88
C GLY A 8 -0.89 -5.98 7.26
N GLU A 9 0.03 -5.17 7.77
CA GLU A 9 0.00 -4.74 9.17
C GLU A 9 -1.38 -4.12 9.43
N GLN A 10 -2.19 -4.83 10.22
CA GLN A 10 -3.58 -4.45 10.43
C GLN A 10 -3.57 -3.07 11.08
N VAL A 11 -4.36 -2.15 10.55
CA VAL A 11 -4.49 -0.82 11.17
C VAL A 11 -5.03 -1.07 12.58
N PRO A 12 -4.33 -0.63 13.64
CA PRO A 12 -4.83 -0.78 15.00
C PRO A 12 -6.24 -0.18 15.10
N SER A 13 -7.13 -0.85 15.83
CA SER A 13 -8.54 -0.46 15.94
C SER A 13 -8.71 1.00 16.36
N LEU A 14 -7.89 1.47 17.31
CA LEU A 14 -7.88 2.86 17.75
C LEU A 14 -7.51 3.84 16.63
N THR A 15 -6.52 3.50 15.80
CA THR A 15 -6.13 4.33 14.64
C THR A 15 -7.26 4.40 13.63
N ALA A 16 -7.92 3.28 13.33
CA ALA A 16 -9.08 3.26 12.44
C ALA A 16 -10.26 4.07 12.99
N GLN A 17 -10.52 4.00 14.30
CA GLN A 17 -11.56 4.78 14.96
C GLN A 17 -11.29 6.28 14.87
N ILE A 18 -10.06 6.71 15.23
CA ILE A 18 -9.67 8.12 15.15
C ILE A 18 -9.75 8.63 13.71
N ALA A 19 -9.22 7.87 12.74
CA ALA A 19 -9.26 8.26 11.33
C ALA A 19 -10.69 8.47 10.82
N ARG A 20 -11.63 7.59 11.19
CA ARG A 20 -13.07 7.74 10.84
C ARG A 20 -13.73 8.91 11.55
N ALA A 21 -13.42 9.13 12.82
CA ALA A 21 -13.96 10.26 13.58
C ALA A 21 -13.48 11.61 13.02
N SER A 22 -12.22 11.70 12.61
CA SER A 22 -11.65 12.91 12.01
C SER A 22 -12.05 13.13 10.55
N ASN A 23 -12.45 12.08 9.83
CA ASN A 23 -12.83 12.13 8.41
C ASN A 23 -14.20 11.47 8.20
N PRO A 24 -15.31 12.10 8.65
CA PRO A 24 -16.64 11.49 8.61
C PRO A 24 -17.15 11.22 7.18
N GLY A 25 -16.68 11.97 6.18
CA GLY A 25 -16.93 11.71 4.76
C GLY A 25 -15.97 10.70 4.11
N GLY A 26 -15.01 10.17 4.89
CA GLY A 26 -13.91 9.38 4.39
C GLY A 26 -12.85 10.20 3.65
N THR A 27 -11.78 9.53 3.23
CA THR A 27 -10.74 10.09 2.36
C THR A 27 -10.48 9.12 1.20
N THR A 28 -9.85 9.58 0.13
CA THR A 28 -9.40 8.70 -0.95
C THR A 28 -8.53 7.56 -0.43
N ALA A 29 -7.65 7.82 0.54
CA ALA A 29 -6.81 6.78 1.16
C ALA A 29 -7.63 5.73 1.90
N MET A 30 -8.68 6.14 2.62
CA MET A 30 -9.59 5.22 3.30
C MET A 30 -10.39 4.40 2.29
N TRP A 31 -10.89 5.01 1.21
CA TRP A 31 -11.60 4.29 0.15
C TRP A 31 -10.70 3.26 -0.56
N VAL A 32 -9.48 3.66 -0.92
CA VAL A 32 -8.47 2.79 -1.53
C VAL A 32 -8.16 1.62 -0.60
N ARG A 33 -7.95 1.89 0.69
CA ARG A 33 -7.74 0.85 1.70
C ARG A 33 -8.93 -0.10 1.76
N ASP A 34 -10.14 0.40 2.00
CA ASP A 34 -11.33 -0.45 2.20
C ASP A 34 -11.71 -1.24 0.95
N ARG A 35 -11.45 -0.72 -0.26
CA ARG A 35 -11.87 -1.35 -1.51
C ARG A 35 -10.81 -2.25 -2.15
N LEU A 36 -9.53 -1.97 -1.91
CA LEU A 36 -8.40 -2.72 -2.46
C LEU A 36 -7.70 -3.60 -1.41
N ASP A 37 -8.15 -3.59 -0.14
CA ASP A 37 -7.71 -4.58 0.85
C ASP A 37 -7.97 -5.98 0.31
N GLY A 38 -6.91 -6.80 0.22
CA GLY A 38 -6.97 -8.14 -0.35
C GLY A 38 -7.14 -8.21 -1.88
N LEU A 39 -7.09 -7.09 -2.62
CA LEU A 39 -7.04 -7.13 -4.10
C LEU A 39 -5.73 -7.75 -4.60
N TRP A 40 -4.66 -7.60 -3.81
CA TRP A 40 -3.35 -8.18 -4.09
C TRP A 40 -2.83 -8.90 -2.85
N CYS A 41 -2.17 -10.02 -3.10
CA CYS A 41 -1.39 -10.76 -2.12
C CYS A 41 0.10 -10.73 -2.53
N ASP A 42 1.01 -10.83 -1.56
CA ASP A 42 2.45 -10.84 -1.88
C ASP A 42 2.83 -12.05 -2.77
N GLU A 43 2.04 -13.12 -2.67
CA GLU A 43 2.12 -14.33 -3.48
C GLU A 43 1.91 -14.07 -4.98
N ASP A 44 1.10 -13.07 -5.35
CA ASP A 44 0.88 -12.68 -6.76
C ASP A 44 2.18 -12.19 -7.41
N PHE A 45 3.13 -11.72 -6.59
CA PHE A 45 4.42 -11.20 -7.00
C PHE A 45 5.57 -12.18 -6.75
N ALA A 46 5.28 -13.39 -6.26
CA ALA A 46 6.29 -14.37 -5.86
C ALA A 46 7.33 -14.66 -6.94
N GLY A 47 6.91 -14.66 -8.21
CA GLY A 47 7.79 -14.93 -9.36
C GLY A 47 8.77 -13.80 -9.68
N TRP A 48 8.60 -12.60 -9.14
CA TRP A 48 9.44 -11.43 -9.46
C TRP A 48 10.58 -11.22 -8.47
N TYR A 49 10.62 -11.98 -7.37
CA TYR A 49 11.62 -11.81 -6.32
C TYR A 49 12.46 -13.08 -6.12
N PRO A 50 13.79 -12.95 -5.98
CA PRO A 50 14.65 -14.07 -5.60
C PRO A 50 14.33 -14.58 -4.19
N ARG A 51 14.47 -15.89 -3.97
CA ARG A 51 14.13 -16.56 -2.70
C ARG A 51 15.14 -16.29 -1.58
N ASP A 52 16.37 -15.97 -1.94
CA ASP A 52 17.56 -15.84 -1.10
C ASP A 52 18.05 -14.39 -0.93
N GLY A 53 17.27 -13.41 -1.39
CA GLY A 53 17.55 -12.00 -1.18
C GLY A 53 17.35 -11.50 0.26
N ARG A 54 17.75 -10.26 0.54
CA ARG A 54 17.38 -9.56 1.78
C ARG A 54 15.88 -9.27 1.82
N PRO A 55 15.17 -9.43 2.96
CA PRO A 55 13.74 -9.14 3.04
C PRO A 55 13.39 -7.75 2.51
N GLY A 56 12.42 -7.68 1.60
CA GLY A 56 11.91 -6.43 1.03
C GLY A 56 10.63 -5.93 1.68
N ILE A 57 10.16 -4.76 1.22
CA ILE A 57 8.79 -4.27 1.49
C ILE A 57 7.80 -5.16 0.72
N SER A 58 6.60 -5.36 1.25
CA SER A 58 5.52 -6.10 0.58
C SER A 58 5.17 -5.45 -0.77
N PRO A 59 5.23 -6.19 -1.89
CA PRO A 59 4.82 -5.69 -3.20
C PRO A 59 3.31 -5.43 -3.28
N ALA A 60 2.46 -6.16 -2.56
CA ALA A 60 1.03 -5.84 -2.49
C ALA A 60 0.78 -4.47 -1.83
N GLN A 61 1.53 -4.15 -0.77
CA GLN A 61 1.51 -2.82 -0.16
C GLN A 61 2.01 -1.75 -1.14
N LEU A 62 3.10 -2.02 -1.87
CA LEU A 62 3.62 -1.08 -2.86
C LEU A 62 2.63 -0.85 -4.01
N ALA A 63 1.96 -1.89 -4.51
CA ALA A 63 0.91 -1.75 -5.53
C ALA A 63 -0.23 -0.84 -5.06
N THR A 64 -0.66 -1.00 -3.80
CA THR A 64 -1.67 -0.14 -3.18
C THR A 64 -1.22 1.32 -3.10
N VAL A 65 0.05 1.56 -2.70
CA VAL A 65 0.63 2.91 -2.65
C VAL A 65 0.73 3.52 -4.04
N CYS A 66 1.06 2.75 -5.07
CA CYS A 66 1.09 3.24 -6.46
C CYS A 66 -0.28 3.71 -6.92
N VAL A 67 -1.35 2.96 -6.64
CA VAL A 67 -2.72 3.40 -6.96
C VAL A 67 -3.10 4.64 -6.17
N LEU A 68 -2.75 4.71 -4.88
CA LEU A 68 -3.01 5.88 -4.06
C LEU A 68 -2.29 7.13 -4.60
N LYS A 69 -1.00 7.01 -4.94
CA LYS A 69 -0.22 8.08 -5.57
C LYS A 69 -0.87 8.57 -6.86
N PHE A 70 -1.30 7.64 -7.71
CA PHE A 70 -2.00 7.96 -8.96
C PHE A 70 -3.30 8.73 -8.70
N LEU A 71 -4.16 8.22 -7.83
CA LEU A 71 -5.45 8.85 -7.50
C LEU A 71 -5.30 10.22 -6.83
N LEU A 72 -4.23 10.42 -6.06
CA LEU A 72 -3.93 11.70 -5.40
C LEU A 72 -3.11 12.67 -6.28
N GLY A 73 -2.77 12.29 -7.51
CA GLY A 73 -1.93 13.12 -8.38
C GLY A 73 -0.49 13.31 -7.87
N LEU A 74 -0.02 12.45 -6.94
CA LEU A 74 1.30 12.50 -6.31
C LEU A 74 2.36 11.78 -7.15
N SER A 75 2.25 11.82 -8.47
CA SER A 75 3.25 11.23 -9.36
C SER A 75 4.58 11.91 -9.10
N ASP A 76 5.68 11.13 -9.07
CA ASP A 76 7.05 11.58 -8.76
C ASP A 76 7.64 12.55 -9.83
N ARG A 77 6.81 13.23 -10.64
CA ARG A 77 7.20 14.19 -11.69
C ARG A 77 7.65 15.56 -11.16
N VAL A 78 7.64 15.79 -9.85
CA VAL A 78 8.24 17.00 -9.26
C VAL A 78 9.73 16.70 -9.00
N GLY A 79 10.57 16.85 -10.02
CA GLY A 79 12.02 16.69 -9.83
C GLY A 79 12.87 16.38 -11.05
N ALA A 80 12.28 16.22 -12.24
CA ALA A 80 13.04 16.26 -13.49
C ALA A 80 12.94 17.67 -14.10
N GLU A 81 13.54 18.64 -13.43
CA GLU A 81 13.94 19.88 -14.10
C GLU A 81 15.16 19.54 -14.99
N PRO A 82 15.21 20.05 -16.23
CA PRO A 82 16.29 19.77 -17.19
C PRO A 82 17.66 20.33 -16.77
#